data_AF-A0A4V3MIM7-F1
#
_entry.id   AF-A0A4V3MIM7-F1
#
_cell.length_a   1.000
_cell.length_b   1.000
_cell.length_c   1.000
_cell.angle_alpha   90.00
_cell.angle_beta   90.00
_cell.angle_gamma   90.00
#
_symmetry.space_group_name_H-M   'P 1'
#
loop_
_entity.id
_entity.type
_entity.pdbx_description
1 polymer ?
#
loop_
_entity_poly.entity_id
_entity_poly.type
_entity_poly.pdbx_seq_one_letter_code
_entity_poly.pdbx_strand_id
1 'polypeptide(L)'
;IQGSIRFLDAEGDVLAFLRERDGERLLCVFNFSAEPTGWALPTELGDAEITAFDVDAAGILGGVVEESALALPPLGSFVGRIG
;
A
#
# COMPACT_ATOMS: atom_id res chain seq x y z
N ILE A 1 -11.01 -3.07 -17.63
CA ILE A 1 -10.40 -3.05 -16.28
C ILE A 1 -11.10 -4.14 -15.47
N GLN A 2 -10.34 -5.08 -14.88
CA GLN A 2 -10.88 -6.22 -14.10
C GLN A 2 -10.41 -6.12 -12.64
N GLY A 3 -11.25 -6.59 -11.71
CA GLY A 3 -11.09 -6.44 -10.26
C GLY A 3 -11.76 -5.18 -9.71
N SER A 4 -12.22 -5.24 -8.45
CA SER A 4 -12.75 -4.09 -7.74
C SER A 4 -11.62 -3.20 -7.22
N ILE A 5 -11.90 -1.91 -7.06
CA ILE A 5 -11.03 -0.96 -6.37
C ILE A 5 -11.84 -0.38 -5.22
N ARG A 6 -11.24 -0.40 -4.03
CA ARG A 6 -11.80 0.22 -2.83
C ARG A 6 -10.76 1.13 -2.20
N PHE A 7 -11.03 2.44 -2.19
CA PHE A 7 -10.13 3.39 -1.56
C PHE A 7 -10.13 3.22 -0.04
N LEU A 8 -8.95 3.41 0.54
CA LEU A 8 -8.72 3.44 1.98
C LEU A 8 -8.50 4.88 2.40
N ASP A 9 -8.86 5.20 3.64
CA ASP A 9 -8.56 6.51 4.20
C ASP A 9 -7.04 6.69 4.30
N ALA A 10 -6.57 7.77 3.69
CA ALA A 10 -5.19 8.20 3.70
C ALA A 10 -5.17 9.73 3.76
N GLU A 11 -4.26 10.27 4.56
CA GLU A 11 -4.12 11.71 4.73
C GLU A 11 -3.02 12.27 3.81
N GLY A 12 -3.14 13.56 3.48
CA GLY A 12 -2.15 14.28 2.69
C GLY A 12 -2.00 13.74 1.26
N ASP A 13 -0.74 13.55 0.84
CA ASP A 13 -0.38 13.13 -0.52
C ASP A 13 -0.25 11.60 -0.66
N VAL A 14 -0.87 10.83 0.24
CA VAL A 14 -0.89 9.37 0.18
C VAL A 14 -2.17 8.88 -0.49
N LEU A 15 -2.03 7.98 -1.47
CA LEU A 15 -3.14 7.26 -2.07
C LEU A 15 -3.07 5.79 -1.70
N ALA A 16 -4.06 5.29 -0.96
CA ALA A 16 -4.18 3.89 -0.58
C ALA A 16 -5.48 3.28 -1.13
N PHE A 17 -5.41 2.08 -1.68
CA PHE A 17 -6.60 1.33 -2.09
C PHE A 17 -6.35 -0.17 -2.07
N LEU A 18 -7.44 -0.93 -1.89
CA LEU A 18 -7.46 -2.36 -2.15
C LEU A 18 -7.88 -2.66 -3.57
N ARG A 19 -7.21 -3.64 -4.15
CA ARG A 19 -7.63 -4.26 -5.40
C ARG A 19 -7.99 -5.71 -5.16
N GLU A 20 -9.22 -6.09 -5.49
CA GLU A 20 -9.69 -7.46 -5.25
C GLU A 20 -10.19 -8.13 -6.52
N ARG A 21 -9.82 -9.40 -6.68
CA ARG A 21 -10.27 -10.23 -7.80
C ARG A 21 -10.11 -11.71 -7.45
N ASP A 22 -11.12 -12.52 -7.76
CA ASP A 22 -11.04 -13.99 -7.67
C ASP A 22 -10.54 -14.50 -6.29
N GLY A 23 -10.87 -13.78 -5.21
CA GLY A 23 -10.45 -14.08 -3.83
C GLY A 23 -9.07 -13.54 -3.42
N GLU A 24 -8.31 -12.98 -4.37
CA GLU A 24 -7.05 -12.29 -4.09
C GLU A 24 -7.32 -10.83 -3.73
N ARG A 25 -6.62 -10.33 -2.70
CA ARG A 25 -6.69 -8.94 -2.24
C ARG A 25 -5.30 -8.35 -2.21
N LEU A 26 -5.12 -7.22 -2.89
CA LEU A 26 -3.86 -6.48 -2.95
C LEU A 26 -4.02 -5.13 -2.27
N LEU A 27 -3.06 -4.77 -1.42
CA LEU A 27 -2.89 -3.43 -0.91
C LEU A 27 -1.95 -2.65 -1.83
N CYS A 28 -2.43 -1.53 -2.36
CA CYS A 28 -1.65 -0.61 -3.17
C CYS A 28 -1.58 0.73 -2.45
N VAL A 29 -0.38 1.23 -2.18
CA VAL A 29 -0.15 2.53 -1.53
C VAL A 29 0.90 3.33 -2.28
N PHE A 30 0.62 4.59 -2.54
CA PHE A 30 1.48 5.51 -3.28
C PHE A 30 1.69 6.78 -2.46
N ASN A 31 2.94 7.19 -2.32
CA ASN A 31 3.30 8.51 -1.81
C ASN A 31 3.54 9.45 -2.99
N PHE A 32 2.73 10.50 -3.14
CA PHE A 32 2.91 11.51 -4.19
C PHE A 32 3.74 12.73 -3.73
N SER A 33 4.17 12.76 -2.46
CA SER A 33 5.02 13.83 -1.96
C SER A 33 6.51 13.60 -2.26
N ALA A 34 7.27 14.69 -2.22
CA ALA A 34 8.73 14.67 -2.29
C ALA A 34 9.41 14.38 -0.94
N GLU A 35 8.62 14.07 0.10
CA GLU A 35 9.09 13.79 1.45
C GLU A 35 8.74 12.33 1.83
N PRO A 36 9.52 11.68 2.71
CA PRO A 36 9.12 10.38 3.24
C PRO A 36 7.84 10.52 4.07
N THR A 37 6.97 9.51 4.01
CA THR A 37 5.71 9.51 4.75
C THR A 37 5.44 8.15 5.38
N GLY A 38 4.79 8.18 6.54
CA GLY A 38 4.27 6.99 7.21
C GLY A 38 2.75 6.98 7.09
N TRP A 39 2.19 5.91 6.53
CA TRP A 39 0.75 5.70 6.46
C TRP A 39 0.34 4.61 7.45
N ALA A 40 -0.48 4.95 8.43
CA ALA A 40 -0.99 3.98 9.40
C ALA A 40 -1.93 2.98 8.71
N LEU A 41 -1.73 1.68 8.98
CA LEU A 41 -2.60 0.65 8.42
C LEU A 41 -4.00 0.78 9.04
N PRO A 42 -5.06 0.88 8.24
CA PRO A 42 -6.40 1.02 8.76
C PRO A 42 -6.83 -0.27 9.47
N THR A 43 -7.57 -0.13 10.57
CA THR A 43 -8.00 -1.25 11.42
C THR A 43 -8.83 -2.30 10.67
N GLU A 44 -9.46 -1.92 9.56
CA GLU A 44 -10.18 -2.85 8.67
C GLU A 44 -9.29 -3.89 7.97
N LEU A 45 -7.96 -3.68 7.91
CA LEU A 45 -7.01 -4.71 7.49
C LEU A 45 -6.76 -5.76 8.58
N GLY A 46 -7.03 -5.42 9.84
CA GLY A 46 -6.86 -6.32 10.98
C GLY A 46 -5.43 -6.87 11.09
N ASP A 47 -5.32 -8.11 11.57
CA ASP A 47 -4.06 -8.86 11.69
C ASP A 47 -3.67 -9.59 10.39
N ALA A 48 -4.21 -9.17 9.24
CA ALA A 48 -3.93 -9.85 7.97
C ALA A 48 -2.45 -9.72 7.60
N GLU A 49 -1.86 -10.81 7.13
CA GLU A 49 -0.46 -10.84 6.72
C GLU A 49 -0.31 -10.08 5.40
N ILE A 50 0.56 -9.07 5.39
CA ILE A 50 0.86 -8.30 4.19
C ILE A 50 2.20 -8.78 3.64
N THR A 51 2.14 -9.54 2.54
CA THR A 51 3.34 -9.95 1.80
C THR A 51 3.64 -8.91 0.72
N ALA A 52 4.71 -8.14 0.91
CA ALA A 52 5.20 -7.21 -0.12
C ALA A 52 5.57 -7.97 -1.40
N PHE A 53 5.16 -7.46 -2.56
CA PHE A 53 5.77 -7.91 -3.81
C PHE A 53 7.06 -7.15 -4.04
N ASP A 54 8.04 -7.83 -4.63
CA ASP A 54 9.30 -7.24 -5.09
C ASP A 54 9.07 -6.47 -6.40
N VAL A 55 8.12 -5.53 -6.39
CA VAL A 55 7.71 -4.77 -7.56
C VAL A 55 8.31 -3.38 -7.46
N ASP A 56 9.34 -3.16 -8.26
CA ASP A 56 9.97 -1.88 -8.51
C ASP A 56 9.15 -1.06 -9.53
N ALA A 57 7.89 -0.75 -9.23
CA ALA A 57 7.04 -0.03 -10.20
C ALA A 57 7.67 1.27 -10.76
N ALA A 58 8.69 1.82 -10.09
CA ALA A 58 9.51 2.95 -10.54
C ALA A 58 11.04 2.78 -10.39
N GLY A 59 11.58 1.59 -10.07
CA GLY A 59 13.01 1.43 -9.74
C GLY A 59 13.46 2.10 -8.42
N ILE A 60 12.51 2.56 -7.62
CA ILE A 60 12.70 3.17 -6.28
C ILE A 60 12.43 2.10 -5.23
N LEU A 61 13.19 2.12 -4.12
CA LEU A 61 12.97 1.25 -2.95
C LEU A 61 11.48 1.23 -2.59
N GLY A 62 10.89 0.03 -2.55
CA GLY A 62 9.50 -0.16 -2.15
C GLY A 62 9.27 0.30 -0.71
N GLY A 63 8.04 0.69 -0.38
CA GLY A 63 7.66 0.96 1.00
C GLY A 63 7.90 -0.26 1.91
N VAL A 64 8.21 -0.02 3.18
CA VAL A 64 8.42 -1.07 4.18
C VAL A 64 7.24 -1.10 5.13
N VAL A 65 6.69 -2.29 5.36
CA VAL A 65 5.68 -2.51 6.40
C VAL A 65 6.39 -2.64 7.74
N GLU A 66 6.13 -1.72 8.65
CA GLU A 66 6.62 -1.71 10.03
C GLU A 66 5.45 -1.88 10.99
N GLU A 67 5.33 -3.02 11.68
CA GLU A 67 4.32 -3.40 12.70
C GLU A 67 2.85 -2.96 12.45
N SER A 68 2.55 -1.66 12.41
CA SER A 68 1.21 -1.06 12.19
C SER A 68 1.18 0.09 11.16
N ALA A 69 2.27 0.36 10.46
CA ALA A 69 2.38 1.44 9.48
C ALA A 69 3.20 1.02 8.27
N LEU A 70 2.95 1.69 7.15
CA LEU A 70 3.74 1.57 5.94
C LEU A 70 4.61 2.81 5.79
N ALA A 71 5.92 2.64 5.85
CA ALA A 71 6.89 3.68 5.56
C ALA A 71 7.15 3.75 4.05
N LEU A 72 6.93 4.91 3.44
CA LEU A 72 7.10 5.15 2.01
C LEU A 72 8.18 6.20 1.78
N PRO A 73 9.15 5.95 0.88
CA PRO A 73 10.09 7.00 0.48
C PRO A 73 9.37 8.07 -0.37
N PRO A 74 10.02 9.22 -0.61
CA PRO A 74 9.56 10.22 -1.57
C PRO A 74 9.21 9.59 -2.91
N LEU A 75 8.01 9.91 -3.44
CA LEU A 75 7.52 9.38 -4.72
C LEU A 75 7.49 7.84 -4.79
N GLY A 76 7.54 7.17 -3.63
CA GLY A 76 7.61 5.73 -3.49
C GLY A 76 6.24 5.06 -3.55
N SER A 77 6.25 3.76 -3.77
CA SER A 77 5.04 2.94 -3.77
C SER A 77 5.25 1.63 -3.03
N PHE A 78 4.14 1.06 -2.58
CA PHE A 78 4.06 -0.28 -2.03
C PHE A 78 2.94 -1.04 -2.72
N VAL A 79 3.21 -2.27 -3.11
CA VAL A 79 2.19 -3.21 -3.54
C VAL A 79 2.44 -4.53 -2.83
N GLY A 80 1.44 -5.02 -2.10
CA GLY A 80 1.52 -6.27 -1.38
C GLY A 80 0.21 -7.03 -1.43
N ARG A 81 0.28 -8.34 -1.23
CA ARG A 81 -0.89 -9.20 -1.06
C ARG A 81 -1.31 -9.25 0.41
N ILE A 82 -2.61 -9.24 0.65
CA ILE A 82 -3.23 -9.43 1.97
C ILE A 82 -3.67 -10.89 2.10
N GLY A 83 -3.19 -11.61 3.11
CA GLY A 83 -3.41 -13.03 3.37
C GLY A 83 -3.85 -13.35 4.79
#